data_AF-B7QKM0-F1
#
_entry.id   AF-B7QKM0-F1
#
_cell.length_a   1.000
_cell.length_b   1.000
_cell.length_c   1.000
_cell.angle_alpha   90.00
_cell.angle_beta   90.00
_cell.angle_gamma   90.00
#
_symmetry.space_group_name_H-M   'P 1'
#
loop_
_entity.id
_entity.type
_entity.pdbx_description
1 polymer ?
#
loop_
_entity_poly.entity_id
_entity_poly.type
_entity_poly.pdbx_seq_one_letter_code
_entity_poly.pdbx_strand_id
1 'polypeptide(L)'
;MADLDARCWVLDPPCPRAGDAYRRIALGKNVSMMVVIDPHTPMTLPRLEFTGPEAEVTLHEKAVQDNVDKWDPSVSISANLSALLGFEVPSRENATSEEVDCTCGICYSFLLDGAVPDKLCQNSRCSRPFHQSCLSEWMRSLPMVRQNFNMFFGECPYCSEPMSCRM
;
A
#
# COMPACT_ATOMS: atom_id res chain seq x y z
N MET A 1 12.80 -13.74 1.13
CA MET A 1 12.95 -12.44 0.45
C MET A 1 13.12 -12.58 -1.05
N ALA A 2 14.15 -13.29 -1.55
CA ALA A 2 14.36 -13.51 -3.00
C ALA A 2 13.11 -14.05 -3.74
N ASP A 3 12.31 -14.86 -3.04
CA ASP A 3 11.01 -15.33 -3.50
C ASP A 3 10.04 -14.19 -3.88
N LEU A 4 9.84 -13.21 -2.99
CA LEU A 4 8.99 -12.05 -3.24
C LEU A 4 9.58 -11.14 -4.33
N ASP A 5 10.91 -11.00 -4.35
CA ASP A 5 11.60 -10.20 -5.36
C ASP A 5 11.42 -10.78 -6.78
N ALA A 6 11.33 -12.11 -6.90
CA ALA A 6 11.15 -12.80 -8.17
C ALA A 6 9.68 -12.94 -8.60
N ARG A 7 8.75 -13.10 -7.64
CA ARG A 7 7.36 -13.50 -7.93
C ARG A 7 6.30 -12.46 -7.61
N CYS A 8 6.69 -11.30 -7.08
CA CYS A 8 5.74 -10.24 -6.74
C CYS A 8 6.17 -8.89 -7.31
N TRP A 9 5.20 -8.00 -7.48
CA TRP A 9 5.47 -6.61 -7.83
C TRP A 9 5.92 -5.82 -6.60
N VAL A 10 7.22 -5.83 -6.32
CA VAL A 10 7.81 -5.08 -5.19
C VAL A 10 7.81 -3.57 -5.49
N LEU A 11 7.19 -2.81 -4.58
CA LEU A 11 7.11 -1.35 -4.58
C LEU A 11 8.19 -0.69 -3.69
N ASP A 12 8.50 -1.31 -2.56
CA ASP A 12 9.50 -0.80 -1.60
C ASP A 12 10.20 -1.97 -0.87
N PRO A 13 11.53 -1.95 -0.69
CA PRO A 13 12.48 -0.97 -1.21
C PRO A 13 12.64 -1.03 -2.74
N PRO A 14 12.96 0.09 -3.41
CA PRO A 14 13.17 0.10 -4.87
C PRO A 14 14.40 -0.70 -5.31
N CYS A 15 15.39 -0.83 -4.43
CA CYS A 15 16.58 -1.67 -4.64
C CYS A 15 16.73 -2.61 -3.43
N PRO A 16 16.07 -3.78 -3.46
CA PRO A 16 16.07 -4.70 -2.34
C PRO A 16 17.44 -5.32 -2.07
N ARG A 17 17.82 -5.36 -0.79
CA ARG A 17 19.07 -5.96 -0.31
C ARG A 17 18.76 -7.24 0.48
N ALA A 18 19.80 -8.05 0.65
CA ALA A 18 19.70 -9.31 1.41
C ALA A 18 19.37 -9.11 2.90
N GLY A 19 19.77 -7.97 3.48
CA GLY A 19 19.50 -7.64 4.88
C GLY A 19 18.13 -7.01 5.13
N ASP A 20 17.39 -6.65 4.08
CA ASP A 20 16.08 -6.02 4.23
C ASP A 20 15.05 -7.10 4.60
N ALA A 21 14.53 -7.03 5.83
CA ALA A 21 13.59 -8.00 6.39
C ALA A 21 12.11 -7.73 6.01
N TYR A 22 11.86 -6.83 5.05
CA TYR A 22 10.51 -6.51 4.60
C TYR A 22 10.44 -6.31 3.07
N ARG A 23 9.26 -6.51 2.49
CA ARG A 23 8.89 -6.01 1.16
C ARG A 23 7.51 -5.41 1.22
N ARG A 24 7.32 -4.29 0.55
CA ARG A 24 6.00 -3.81 0.17
C ARG A 24 5.71 -4.25 -1.25
N ILE A 25 4.61 -4.96 -1.44
CA ILE A 25 4.17 -5.48 -2.73
C ILE A 25 2.83 -4.88 -3.12
N ALA A 26 2.60 -4.71 -4.41
CA ALA A 26 1.31 -4.28 -4.94
C ALA A 26 0.31 -5.44 -4.97
N LEU A 27 -0.94 -5.16 -4.62
CA LEU A 27 -2.06 -6.12 -4.72
C LEU A 27 -3.09 -5.73 -5.78
N GLY A 28 -3.08 -4.47 -6.19
CA GLY A 28 -3.97 -3.91 -7.19
C GLY A 28 -3.93 -2.39 -7.13
N LYS A 29 -4.88 -1.75 -7.81
CA LYS A 29 -4.91 -0.30 -7.93
C LYS A 29 -5.09 0.38 -6.58
N ASN A 30 -4.13 1.21 -6.21
CA ASN A 30 -4.06 1.90 -4.91
C ASN A 30 -4.06 0.96 -3.70
N VAL A 31 -3.72 -0.33 -3.87
CA VAL A 31 -3.66 -1.31 -2.78
C VAL A 31 -2.28 -1.95 -2.75
N SER A 32 -1.63 -1.88 -1.58
CA SER A 32 -0.35 -2.52 -1.31
C SER A 32 -0.37 -3.24 0.02
N MET A 33 0.52 -4.21 0.17
CA MET A 33 0.74 -4.94 1.42
C MET A 33 2.23 -4.94 1.75
N MET A 34 2.55 -4.58 2.98
CA MET A 34 3.89 -4.73 3.54
C MET A 34 3.99 -6.07 4.26
N VAL A 35 4.95 -6.89 3.82
CA VAL A 35 5.30 -8.19 4.37
C VAL A 35 6.59 -8.00 5.18
N VAL A 36 6.52 -8.20 6.50
CA VAL A 36 7.67 -8.09 7.40
C VAL A 36 7.97 -9.46 7.99
N ILE A 37 9.18 -9.96 7.73
CA ILE A 37 9.64 -11.29 8.15
C ILE A 37 10.51 -11.15 9.40
N ASP A 38 10.29 -11.99 10.40
CA ASP A 38 11.24 -12.16 11.51
C ASP A 38 12.45 -13.00 11.03
N PRO A 39 13.68 -12.46 11.05
CA PRO A 39 14.86 -13.22 10.66
C PRO A 39 15.13 -14.48 11.50
N HIS A 40 14.60 -14.55 12.73
CA HIS A 40 14.77 -15.70 13.62
C HIS A 40 13.78 -16.83 13.31
N THR A 41 12.62 -16.51 12.72
CA THR A 41 11.58 -17.47 12.36
C THR A 41 11.04 -17.18 10.94
N PRO A 42 11.86 -17.30 9.88
CA PRO A 42 11.53 -16.80 8.56
C PRO A 42 10.40 -17.56 7.84
N MET A 43 10.03 -18.75 8.34
CA MET A 43 9.01 -19.60 7.73
C MET A 43 7.65 -19.50 8.46
N THR A 44 7.55 -18.73 9.55
CA THR A 44 6.27 -18.46 10.22
C THR A 44 5.49 -17.39 9.47
N LEU A 45 4.17 -17.32 9.71
CA LEU A 45 3.32 -16.26 9.17
C LEU A 45 3.96 -14.88 9.45
N PRO A 46 4.31 -14.10 8.41
CA PRO A 46 4.90 -12.79 8.59
C PRO A 46 3.86 -11.78 9.08
N ARG A 47 4.33 -10.64 9.59
CA ARG A 47 3.45 -9.51 9.85
C ARG A 47 3.05 -8.89 8.51
N LEU A 48 1.74 -8.75 8.29
CA LEU A 48 1.15 -8.18 7.10
C LEU A 48 0.49 -6.84 7.44
N GLU A 49 0.82 -5.78 6.72
CA GLU A 49 0.20 -4.45 6.88
C GLU A 49 -0.31 -3.94 5.54
N PHE A 50 -1.62 -3.76 5.41
CA PHE A 50 -2.26 -3.31 4.19
C PHE A 50 -2.34 -1.78 4.11
N THR A 51 -2.33 -1.23 2.89
CA THR A 51 -2.53 0.19 2.63
C THR A 51 -3.34 0.33 1.35
N GLY A 52 -4.51 0.96 1.46
CA GLY A 52 -5.44 1.14 0.34
C GLY A 52 -6.81 1.58 0.84
N PRO A 53 -7.82 1.67 -0.06
CA PRO A 53 -9.19 2.01 0.30
C PRO A 53 -9.70 1.07 1.40
N GLU A 54 -10.41 1.63 2.39
CA GLU A 54 -10.83 0.91 3.60
C GLU A 54 -11.61 -0.39 3.30
N ALA A 55 -12.48 -0.36 2.29
CA ALA A 55 -13.23 -1.53 1.86
C ALA A 55 -12.32 -2.67 1.37
N GLU A 56 -11.31 -2.36 0.56
CA GLU A 56 -10.35 -3.35 0.04
C GLU A 56 -9.44 -3.89 1.14
N VAL A 57 -8.95 -3.00 2.02
CA VAL A 57 -8.13 -3.40 3.18
C VAL A 57 -8.90 -4.37 4.08
N THR A 58 -10.14 -4.05 4.43
CA THR A 58 -10.98 -4.91 5.27
C THR A 58 -11.24 -6.27 4.62
N LEU A 59 -11.42 -6.31 3.29
CA LEU A 59 -11.60 -7.56 2.54
C LEU A 59 -10.34 -8.43 2.62
N HIS A 60 -9.15 -7.86 2.43
CA HIS A 60 -7.90 -8.62 2.48
C HIS A 60 -7.55 -9.09 3.89
N GLU A 61 -7.75 -8.25 4.92
CA GLU A 61 -7.54 -8.64 6.31
C GLU A 61 -8.45 -9.80 6.71
N LYS A 62 -9.72 -9.74 6.30
CA LYS A 62 -10.67 -10.84 6.52
C LYS A 62 -10.23 -12.11 5.78
N ALA A 63 -9.79 -12.00 4.53
CA ALA A 63 -9.32 -13.16 3.77
C ALA A 63 -8.13 -13.84 4.46
N VAL A 64 -7.14 -13.06 4.95
CA VAL A 64 -6.01 -13.59 5.72
C VAL A 64 -6.48 -14.28 6.99
N GLN A 65 -7.42 -13.69 7.72
CA GLN A 65 -7.95 -14.25 8.96
C GLN A 65 -8.71 -15.57 8.72
N ASP A 66 -9.52 -15.63 7.66
CA ASP A 66 -10.33 -16.80 7.30
C ASP A 66 -9.48 -17.94 6.74
N ASN A 67 -8.27 -17.65 6.24
CA ASN A 67 -7.37 -18.60 5.59
C ASN A 67 -6.07 -18.86 6.35
N VAL A 68 -5.94 -18.38 7.59
CA VAL A 68 -4.66 -18.42 8.36
C VAL A 68 -4.10 -19.85 8.52
N ASP A 69 -4.98 -20.85 8.56
CA ASP A 69 -4.67 -22.28 8.64
C ASP A 69 -4.03 -22.85 7.36
N LYS A 70 -4.16 -22.14 6.23
CA LYS A 70 -3.53 -22.51 4.96
C LYS A 70 -2.04 -22.18 4.90
N TRP A 71 -1.49 -21.47 5.88
CA TRP A 71 -0.08 -21.16 5.91
C TRP A 71 0.77 -22.43 6.08
N ASP A 72 1.57 -22.73 5.07
CA ASP A 72 2.47 -23.88 5.07
C ASP A 72 3.95 -23.44 5.05
N PRO A 73 4.70 -23.62 6.14
CA PRO A 73 6.13 -23.29 6.21
C PRO A 73 7.02 -24.04 5.22
N SER A 74 6.52 -25.09 4.57
CA SER A 74 7.27 -25.86 3.56
C SER A 74 7.15 -25.27 2.15
N VAL A 75 6.25 -24.30 1.95
CA VAL A 75 5.97 -23.66 0.65
C VAL A 75 6.55 -22.24 0.63
N SER A 76 6.77 -21.70 -0.57
CA SER A 76 7.22 -20.32 -0.75
C SER A 76 6.24 -19.29 -0.20
N ILE A 77 6.78 -18.15 0.24
CA ILE A 77 6.01 -17.05 0.83
C ILE A 77 4.98 -16.52 -0.18
N SER A 78 5.35 -16.28 -1.43
CA SER A 78 4.43 -15.76 -2.45
C SER A 78 3.21 -16.67 -2.69
N ALA A 79 3.42 -17.98 -2.67
CA ALA A 79 2.35 -18.97 -2.79
C ALA A 79 1.46 -19.00 -1.54
N ASN A 80 2.05 -18.92 -0.33
CA ASN A 80 1.28 -18.76 0.90
C ASN A 80 0.45 -17.46 0.89
N LEU A 81 1.03 -16.34 0.46
CA LEU A 81 0.30 -15.07 0.35
C LEU A 81 -0.88 -15.19 -0.62
N SER A 82 -0.71 -15.88 -1.74
CA SER A 82 -1.79 -16.13 -2.70
C SER A 82 -2.89 -17.01 -2.09
N ALA A 83 -2.52 -18.03 -1.32
CA ALA A 83 -3.47 -18.90 -0.62
C ALA A 83 -4.24 -18.17 0.49
N LEU A 84 -3.58 -17.27 1.23
CA LEU A 84 -4.19 -16.43 2.25
C LEU A 84 -5.16 -15.41 1.64
N LEU A 85 -4.75 -14.73 0.58
CA LEU A 85 -5.54 -13.70 -0.07
C LEU A 85 -6.65 -14.26 -0.96
N GLY A 86 -6.55 -15.52 -1.39
CA GLY A 86 -7.53 -16.19 -2.25
C GLY A 86 -7.42 -15.83 -3.74
N PHE A 87 -6.33 -15.17 -4.16
CA PHE A 87 -6.03 -14.84 -5.54
C PHE A 87 -4.52 -14.84 -5.79
N GLU A 88 -4.11 -14.89 -7.05
CA GLU A 88 -2.69 -14.82 -7.42
C GLU A 88 -2.16 -13.39 -7.24
N VAL A 89 -1.11 -13.24 -6.41
CA VAL A 89 -0.49 -11.93 -6.17
C VAL A 89 0.12 -11.37 -7.47
N PRO A 90 -0.08 -10.08 -7.78
CA PRO A 90 0.51 -9.46 -8.97
C PRO A 90 2.04 -9.55 -8.99
N SER A 91 2.56 -9.80 -10.19
CA SER A 91 3.97 -9.88 -10.53
C SER A 91 4.26 -9.02 -11.78
N ARG A 92 5.54 -8.78 -12.06
CA ARG A 92 5.94 -8.04 -13.27
C ARG A 92 5.63 -8.77 -14.58
N GLU A 93 5.33 -10.07 -14.50
CA GLU A 93 5.02 -10.91 -15.67
C GLU A 93 3.51 -10.97 -15.98
N ASN A 94 2.66 -10.80 -14.96
CA ASN A 94 1.22 -11.03 -15.07
C ASN A 94 0.33 -9.78 -14.89
N ALA A 95 0.90 -8.63 -14.52
CA ALA A 95 0.17 -7.39 -14.31
C ALA A 95 0.86 -6.20 -15.01
N THR A 96 0.05 -5.21 -15.40
CA THR A 96 0.51 -3.95 -15.98
C THR A 96 0.73 -2.90 -14.90
N SER A 97 1.58 -1.89 -15.18
CA SER A 97 1.81 -0.78 -14.25
C SER A 97 0.53 -0.04 -13.85
N GLU A 98 -0.44 0.05 -14.74
CA GLU A 98 -1.72 0.72 -14.56
C GLU A 98 -2.66 -0.05 -13.61
N GLU A 99 -2.57 -1.38 -13.60
CA GLU A 99 -3.37 -2.25 -12.72
C GLU A 99 -2.88 -2.22 -11.28
N VAL A 100 -1.59 -1.95 -11.08
CA VAL A 100 -0.94 -1.91 -9.76
C VAL A 100 -0.51 -0.50 -9.33
N ASP A 101 -0.97 0.53 -10.05
CA ASP A 101 -0.59 1.92 -9.78
C ASP A 101 -1.04 2.33 -8.38
N CYS A 102 -0.06 2.68 -7.56
CA CYS A 102 -0.23 3.17 -6.19
C CYS A 102 0.47 4.52 -6.01
N THR A 103 0.77 5.25 -7.07
CA THR A 103 1.55 6.49 -7.02
C THR A 103 0.75 7.66 -6.46
N CYS A 104 1.44 8.59 -5.79
CA CYS A 104 0.82 9.80 -5.28
C CYS A 104 0.24 10.65 -6.42
N GLY A 105 -1.01 11.11 -6.28
CA GLY A 105 -1.66 11.99 -7.27
C GLY A 105 -1.05 13.40 -7.40
N ILE A 106 -0.02 13.76 -6.64
CA ILE A 106 0.63 15.07 -6.72
C ILE A 106 2.05 14.95 -7.28
N CYS A 107 2.88 14.09 -6.68
CA CYS A 107 4.28 13.94 -7.10
C CYS A 107 4.52 12.77 -8.07
N TYR A 108 3.50 11.93 -8.33
CA TYR A 108 3.56 10.74 -9.16
C TYR A 108 4.65 9.72 -8.76
N SER A 109 5.13 9.80 -7.52
CA SER A 109 6.01 8.80 -6.93
C SER A 109 5.23 7.90 -5.97
N PHE A 110 5.65 6.64 -5.86
CA PHE A 110 5.21 5.76 -4.79
C PHE A 110 5.94 6.06 -3.47
N LEU A 111 7.24 6.38 -3.54
CA LEU A 111 8.07 6.62 -2.37
C LEU A 111 8.58 8.06 -2.38
N LEU A 112 8.35 8.79 -1.30
CA LEU A 112 8.88 10.14 -1.09
C LEU A 112 9.44 10.22 0.32
N ASP A 113 10.76 10.35 0.45
CA ASP A 113 11.47 10.41 1.74
C ASP A 113 11.11 9.27 2.71
N GLY A 114 10.94 8.06 2.17
CA GLY A 114 10.53 6.87 2.94
C GLY A 114 9.03 6.78 3.24
N ALA A 115 8.24 7.79 2.86
CA ALA A 115 6.78 7.77 2.99
C ALA A 115 6.10 7.20 1.75
N VAL A 116 4.99 6.52 1.96
CA VAL A 116 4.08 6.01 0.93
C VAL A 116 2.82 6.86 0.88
N PRO A 117 2.07 6.88 -0.24
CA PRO A 117 0.86 7.68 -0.34
C PRO A 117 -0.30 6.97 0.37
N ASP A 118 -0.40 7.20 1.68
CA ASP A 118 -1.38 6.58 2.57
C ASP A 118 -2.66 7.42 2.73
N LYS A 119 -2.68 8.66 2.24
CA LYS A 119 -3.87 9.53 2.30
C LYS A 119 -4.72 9.34 1.07
N LEU A 120 -5.82 8.61 1.21
CA LEU A 120 -6.74 8.33 0.12
C LEU A 120 -7.91 9.32 0.13
N CYS A 121 -8.31 9.75 -1.07
CA CYS A 121 -9.60 10.42 -1.23
C CYS A 121 -10.73 9.46 -0.81
N GLN A 122 -11.64 9.93 0.05
CA GLN A 122 -12.76 9.11 0.56
C GLN A 122 -13.87 8.88 -0.49
N ASN A 123 -13.87 9.62 -1.59
CA ASN A 123 -14.79 9.37 -2.70
C ASN A 123 -14.38 8.07 -3.40
N SER A 124 -15.24 7.05 -3.32
CA SER A 124 -15.02 5.72 -3.91
C SER A 124 -14.81 5.72 -5.43
N ARG A 125 -15.28 6.74 -6.14
CA ARG A 125 -15.02 6.93 -7.58
C ARG A 125 -13.65 7.55 -7.87
N CYS A 126 -13.05 8.22 -6.88
CA CYS A 126 -11.75 8.87 -7.01
C CYS A 126 -10.64 7.97 -6.47
N SER A 127 -10.68 7.68 -5.16
CA SER A 127 -9.75 6.85 -4.39
C SER A 127 -8.27 7.14 -4.64
N ARG A 128 -7.91 8.36 -5.08
CA ARG A 128 -6.51 8.73 -5.36
C ARG A 128 -5.70 8.76 -4.06
N PRO A 129 -4.51 8.15 -4.03
CA PRO A 129 -3.62 8.18 -2.88
C PRO A 129 -2.70 9.41 -2.95
N PHE A 130 -2.33 9.95 -1.80
CA PHE A 130 -1.43 11.07 -1.66
C PHE A 130 -0.46 10.84 -0.50
N HIS A 131 0.78 11.28 -0.64
CA HIS A 131 1.66 11.44 0.52
C HIS A 131 1.10 12.52 1.44
N GLN A 132 1.25 12.32 2.74
CA GLN A 132 0.88 13.30 3.75
C GLN A 132 1.58 14.66 3.53
N SER A 133 2.86 14.66 3.13
CA SER A 133 3.62 15.88 2.82
C SER A 133 3.11 16.58 1.56
N CYS A 134 2.97 15.84 0.45
CA CYS A 134 2.44 16.38 -0.81
C CYS A 134 1.06 17.03 -0.60
N LEU A 135 0.17 16.35 0.11
CA LEU A 135 -1.19 16.85 0.35
C LEU A 135 -1.19 18.07 1.28
N SER A 136 -0.34 18.09 2.32
CA SER A 136 -0.26 19.24 3.23
C SER A 136 0.32 20.47 2.55
N GLU A 137 1.34 20.32 1.70
CA GLU A 137 1.88 21.38 0.85
C GLU A 137 0.86 21.92 -0.14
N TRP A 138 0.12 21.03 -0.80
CA TRP A 138 -0.97 21.41 -1.67
C TRP A 138 -2.02 22.24 -0.93
N MET A 139 -2.54 21.73 0.20
CA MET A 139 -3.56 22.43 0.99
C MET A 139 -3.06 23.78 1.52
N ARG A 140 -1.79 23.89 1.90
CA ARG A 140 -1.19 25.15 2.37
C ARG A 140 -1.16 26.23 1.28
N SER A 141 -1.10 25.84 0.01
CA SER A 141 -1.08 26.77 -1.13
C SER A 141 -2.46 27.33 -1.50
N LEU A 142 -3.55 26.76 -0.96
CA LEU A 142 -4.92 27.14 -1.32
C LEU A 142 -5.51 28.17 -0.34
N PRO A 143 -6.13 29.25 -0.82
CA PRO A 143 -6.65 30.33 0.04
C PRO A 143 -7.92 29.93 0.83
N MET A 144 -8.62 28.87 0.42
CA MET A 144 -9.91 28.46 0.99
C MET A 144 -9.77 27.37 2.07
N VAL A 145 -8.56 26.86 2.31
CA VAL A 145 -8.34 25.75 3.25
C VAL A 145 -8.52 26.23 4.69
N ARG A 146 -9.39 25.54 5.42
CA ARG A 146 -9.60 25.80 6.84
C ARG A 146 -8.51 25.08 7.64
N GLN A 147 -8.03 25.74 8.67
CA GLN A 147 -7.00 25.22 9.58
C GLN A 147 -7.61 25.11 10.97
N ASN A 148 -7.50 23.93 11.59
CA ASN A 148 -7.91 23.72 12.98
C ASN A 148 -7.12 22.59 13.64
N PHE A 149 -6.70 22.73 14.89
CA PHE A 149 -6.01 21.69 15.69
C PHE A 149 -4.98 20.84 14.92
N ASN A 150 -4.02 21.47 14.22
CA ASN A 150 -2.98 20.78 13.43
C ASN A 150 -3.51 19.94 12.25
N MET A 151 -4.70 20.26 11.74
CA MET A 151 -5.28 19.70 10.53
C MET A 151 -5.67 20.77 9.51
N PHE A 152 -5.42 20.48 8.23
CA PHE A 152 -5.99 21.15 7.09
C PHE A 152 -7.31 20.48 6.69
N PHE A 153 -8.31 21.28 6.35
CA PHE A 153 -9.58 20.87 5.77
C PHE A 153 -9.76 21.59 4.44
N GLY A 154 -9.73 20.83 3.35
CA GLY A 154 -9.82 21.33 1.99
C GLY A 154 -10.56 20.34 1.11
N GLU A 155 -10.16 20.30 -0.15
CA GLU A 155 -10.79 19.47 -1.18
C GLU A 155 -9.74 18.59 -1.86
N CYS A 156 -10.18 17.45 -2.38
CA CYS A 156 -9.34 16.58 -3.18
C CYS A 156 -8.92 17.28 -4.48
N PRO A 157 -7.62 17.25 -4.88
CA PRO A 157 -7.14 17.88 -6.11
C PRO A 157 -7.79 17.35 -7.41
N TYR A 158 -8.47 16.20 -7.35
CA TYR A 158 -9.01 15.51 -8.52
C TYR A 158 -10.53 15.57 -8.65
N CYS A 159 -11.26 15.41 -7.54
CA CYS A 159 -12.72 15.33 -7.56
C CYS A 159 -13.41 16.43 -6.77
N SER A 160 -12.65 17.34 -6.14
CA SER A 160 -13.15 18.43 -5.30
C SER A 160 -13.99 18.00 -4.09
N GLU A 161 -14.04 16.71 -3.77
CA GLU A 161 -14.71 16.23 -2.55
C GLU A 161 -13.91 16.62 -1.29
N PRO A 162 -14.59 16.87 -0.15
CA PRO A 162 -13.92 17.25 1.08
C PRO A 162 -12.83 16.25 1.49
N MET A 163 -11.67 16.78 1.85
CA MET A 163 -10.53 15.99 2.30
C MET A 163 -9.82 16.71 3.43
N SER A 164 -9.21 15.96 4.34
CA SER A 164 -8.41 16.53 5.42
C SER A 164 -7.07 15.82 5.54
N CYS A 165 -6.06 16.55 6.02
CA CYS A 165 -4.75 16.00 6.31
C CYS A 165 -4.10 16.75 7.46
N ARG A 166 -3.06 16.17 8.07
CA ARG A 166 -2.29 16.86 9.11
C ARG A 166 -1.46 18.01 8.52
N MET A 167 -1.24 19.07 9.30
CA MET A 167 -0.42 20.22 8.89
C MET A 167 1.05 19.87 8.75
#